data_AF-A0A1K0GVW2-F1
#
_entry.id   AF-A0A1K0GVW2-F1
#
_cell.length_a   1.000
_cell.length_b   1.000
_cell.length_c   1.000
_cell.angle_alpha   90.00
_cell.angle_beta   90.00
_cell.angle_gamma   90.00
#
_symmetry.space_group_name_H-M   'P 1'
#
loop_
_entity.id
_entity.type
_entity.pdbx_description
1 polymer ?
#
loop_
_entity_poly.entity_id
_entity_poly.type
_entity_poly.pdbx_seq_one_letter_code
_entity_poly.pdbx_strand_id
1 'polypeptide(L)'
;MDAEPPQDYVTFVAARLGPLRREASRRCGDDGSTTATAVLTDLAGHWRRLEFQSRLHHRDLRGDYLERRLARRTAEWCEDGIQPVEVTVHARALPSATRGRPAAVSVAQRLTPLLPTTVRENTGVVAEAEIAWVHAYRRHLWHHYARVCAGGILLVGGLVHVMSQASGAG
;
A
#
# COMPACT_ATOMS: atom_id res chain seq x y z
N MET A 1 23.04 -1.40 -3.59
CA MET A 1 22.51 -2.78 -3.46
C MET A 1 21.07 -2.74 -3.94
N ASP A 2 20.70 -3.69 -4.78
CA ASP A 2 19.84 -3.51 -5.96
C ASP A 2 18.47 -2.87 -5.67
N ALA A 3 18.17 -1.79 -6.38
CA ALA A 3 16.90 -1.06 -6.31
C ALA A 3 15.75 -1.82 -6.97
N GLU A 4 16.04 -2.98 -7.57
CA GLU A 4 15.10 -3.76 -8.35
C GLU A 4 14.35 -4.75 -7.44
N PRO A 5 13.00 -4.80 -7.50
CA PRO A 5 12.22 -5.71 -6.68
C PRO A 5 12.52 -7.18 -7.07
N PRO A 6 12.51 -8.11 -6.09
CA PRO A 6 12.64 -9.54 -6.38
C PRO A 6 11.57 -10.00 -7.38
N GLN A 7 11.94 -10.80 -8.38
CA GLN A 7 11.01 -11.26 -9.42
C GLN A 7 9.82 -12.04 -8.84
N ASP A 8 10.03 -12.79 -7.76
CA ASP A 8 8.98 -13.51 -7.03
C ASP A 8 7.98 -12.55 -6.37
N TYR A 9 8.42 -11.38 -5.92
CA TYR A 9 7.55 -10.33 -5.39
C TYR A 9 6.67 -9.75 -6.50
N VAL A 10 7.27 -9.40 -7.64
CA VAL A 10 6.53 -8.86 -8.79
C VAL A 10 5.48 -9.86 -9.27
N THR A 11 5.85 -11.14 -9.41
CA THR A 11 4.94 -12.20 -9.83
C THR A 11 3.78 -12.38 -8.84
N PHE A 12 4.08 -12.35 -7.54
CA PHE A 12 3.08 -12.44 -6.48
C PHE A 12 2.11 -11.25 -6.51
N VAL A 13 2.62 -10.03 -6.64
CA VAL A 13 1.81 -8.82 -6.69
C VAL A 13 0.96 -8.83 -7.95
N ALA A 14 1.53 -9.14 -9.11
CA ALA A 14 0.80 -9.22 -10.37
C ALA A 14 -0.39 -10.19 -10.30
N ALA A 15 -0.21 -11.35 -9.66
CA ALA A 15 -1.28 -12.34 -9.47
C ALA A 15 -2.41 -11.85 -8.53
N ARG A 16 -2.10 -11.00 -7.55
CA ARG A 16 -3.03 -10.62 -6.46
C ARG A 16 -3.52 -9.17 -6.51
N LEU A 17 -2.93 -8.32 -7.33
CA LEU A 17 -3.26 -6.88 -7.39
C LEU A 17 -4.70 -6.63 -7.82
N GLY A 18 -5.16 -7.29 -8.88
CA GLY A 18 -6.53 -7.14 -9.39
C GLY A 18 -7.59 -7.51 -8.33
N PRO A 19 -7.53 -8.71 -7.73
CA PRO A 19 -8.40 -9.09 -6.63
C PRO A 19 -8.30 -8.14 -5.42
N LEU A 20 -7.09 -7.75 -5.01
CA LEU A 20 -6.86 -6.83 -3.89
C LEU A 20 -7.53 -5.48 -4.12
N ARG A 21 -7.39 -4.89 -5.31
CA ARG A 21 -8.01 -3.60 -5.67
C ARG A 21 -9.52 -3.67 -5.63
N ARG A 22 -10.11 -4.71 -6.21
CA ARG A 22 -11.57 -4.91 -6.15
C ARG A 22 -12.06 -5.02 -4.73
N GLU A 23 -11.34 -5.74 -3.87
CA GLU A 23 -11.71 -5.88 -2.47
C GLU A 23 -11.52 -4.59 -1.67
N ALA A 24 -10.43 -3.86 -1.91
CA ALA A 24 -10.19 -2.57 -1.28
C ALA A 24 -11.23 -1.52 -1.70
N SER A 25 -11.57 -1.43 -2.99
CA SER A 25 -12.63 -0.55 -3.49
C SER A 25 -14.01 -0.94 -2.97
N ARG A 26 -14.29 -2.24 -2.78
CA ARG A 26 -15.54 -2.69 -2.17
C ARG A 26 -15.68 -2.22 -0.72
N ARG A 27 -14.57 -2.14 0.02
CA ARG A 27 -14.56 -1.81 1.46
C ARG A 27 -14.38 -0.33 1.77
N CYS A 28 -13.57 0.38 0.98
CA CYS A 28 -13.22 1.79 1.21
C CYS A 28 -13.77 2.75 0.14
N GLY A 29 -14.49 2.25 -0.87
CA GLY A 29 -14.98 3.09 -1.97
C GLY A 29 -13.86 3.69 -2.81
N ASP A 30 -13.87 5.01 -2.97
CA ASP A 30 -12.91 5.77 -3.79
C ASP A 30 -11.47 5.70 -3.23
N ASP A 31 -11.34 5.56 -1.90
CA ASP A 31 -10.06 5.36 -1.21
C ASP A 31 -9.52 3.92 -1.31
N GLY A 32 -10.18 3.04 -2.06
CA GLY A 32 -9.72 1.67 -2.24
C GLY A 32 -8.35 1.58 -2.90
N SER A 33 -8.05 2.47 -3.84
CA SER A 33 -6.77 2.50 -4.56
C SER A 33 -5.60 2.89 -3.65
N THR A 34 -5.78 3.93 -2.83
CA THR A 34 -4.78 4.41 -1.87
C THR A 34 -4.54 3.37 -0.77
N THR A 35 -5.61 2.72 -0.31
CA THR A 35 -5.53 1.63 0.68
C THR A 35 -4.77 0.43 0.12
N ALA A 36 -5.05 0.00 -1.11
CA ALA A 36 -4.33 -1.09 -1.76
C ALA A 36 -2.82 -0.78 -1.89
N THR A 37 -2.46 0.42 -2.34
CA THR A 37 -1.05 0.86 -2.46
C THR A 37 -0.34 0.88 -1.10
N ALA A 38 -1.01 1.34 -0.04
CA ALA A 38 -0.45 1.34 1.31
C ALA A 38 -0.17 -0.09 1.81
N VAL A 39 -1.10 -1.02 1.59
CA VAL A 39 -0.93 -2.44 1.96
C VAL A 39 0.23 -3.08 1.20
N LEU A 40 0.38 -2.79 -0.10
CA LEU A 40 1.49 -3.30 -0.91
C LEU A 40 2.84 -2.75 -0.47
N THR A 41 2.87 -1.48 -0.06
CA THR A 41 4.07 -0.85 0.52
C THR A 41 4.48 -1.55 1.81
N ASP A 42 3.52 -1.84 2.69
CA ASP A 42 3.81 -2.59 3.92
C ASP A 42 4.27 -4.03 3.63
N LEU A 43 3.67 -4.70 2.64
CA LEU A 43 4.07 -6.03 2.20
C LEU A 43 5.51 -6.03 1.66
N ALA A 44 5.87 -5.06 0.82
CA ALA A 44 7.23 -4.91 0.30
C ALA A 44 8.27 -4.83 1.42
N GLY A 45 7.99 -4.03 2.46
CA GLY A 45 8.89 -3.87 3.61
C GLY A 45 9.09 -5.16 4.42
N HIS A 46 8.13 -6.09 4.36
CA HIS A 46 8.18 -7.37 5.08
C HIS A 46 8.50 -8.56 4.19
N TRP A 47 8.71 -8.37 2.88
CA TRP A 47 8.77 -9.45 1.90
C TRP A 47 9.82 -10.52 2.23
N ARG A 48 11.08 -10.12 2.50
CA ARG A 48 12.16 -11.07 2.79
C ARG A 48 11.89 -11.92 4.05
N ARG A 49 11.31 -11.30 5.08
CA ARG A 49 10.90 -12.00 6.31
C ARG A 49 9.72 -12.94 6.02
N LEU A 50 8.75 -12.44 5.25
CA LEU A 50 7.66 -13.13 4.56
C LEU A 50 8.07 -14.47 4.01
N GLU A 51 8.98 -14.37 3.05
CA GLU A 51 9.49 -15.47 2.27
C GLU A 51 10.25 -16.48 3.13
N PHE A 52 11.14 -16.00 4.00
CA PHE A 52 11.89 -16.87 4.90
C PHE A 52 10.95 -17.67 5.82
N GLN A 53 9.96 -17.01 6.42
CA GLN A 53 8.98 -17.68 7.28
C GLN A 53 8.08 -18.63 6.50
N SER A 54 7.67 -18.25 5.29
CA SER A 54 6.84 -19.10 4.42
C SER A 54 7.56 -20.40 4.05
N ARG A 55 8.86 -20.32 3.75
CA ARG A 55 9.71 -21.48 3.49
C ARG A 55 9.85 -22.37 4.72
N LEU A 56 10.01 -21.77 5.90
CA LEU A 56 10.16 -22.52 7.15
C LEU A 56 8.87 -23.26 7.54
N HIS A 57 7.72 -22.58 7.43
CA HIS A 57 6.43 -23.12 7.87
C HIS A 57 5.64 -23.84 6.76
N HIS A 58 6.17 -23.91 5.53
CA HIS A 58 5.50 -24.54 4.37
C HIS A 58 4.05 -24.02 4.18
N ARG A 59 3.83 -22.74 4.46
CA ARG A 59 2.51 -22.08 4.43
C ARG A 59 2.60 -20.75 3.70
N ASP A 60 1.54 -20.37 2.99
CA ASP A 60 1.47 -19.06 2.30
C ASP A 60 1.20 -17.91 3.29
N LEU A 61 2.18 -17.63 4.14
CA LEU A 61 2.14 -16.54 5.11
C LEU A 61 2.06 -15.16 4.44
N ARG A 62 2.44 -15.07 3.15
CA ARG A 62 2.39 -13.83 2.37
C ARG A 62 0.95 -13.46 2.04
N GLY A 63 0.15 -14.43 1.58
CA GLY A 63 -1.28 -14.28 1.39
C GLY A 63 -2.00 -13.93 2.69
N ASP A 64 -1.77 -14.73 3.74
CA ASP A 64 -2.36 -14.51 5.06
C ASP A 64 -2.00 -13.13 5.65
N TYR A 65 -0.78 -12.64 5.40
CA TYR A 65 -0.35 -11.31 5.85
C TYR A 65 -1.09 -10.20 5.10
N LEU A 66 -1.19 -10.31 3.78
CA LEU A 66 -1.86 -9.32 2.94
C LEU A 66 -3.35 -9.20 3.29
N GLU A 67 -4.04 -10.32 3.50
CA GLU A 67 -5.45 -10.32 3.93
C GLU A 67 -5.63 -9.69 5.31
N ARG A 68 -4.80 -10.08 6.29
CA ARG A 68 -4.83 -9.48 7.64
C ARG A 68 -4.55 -7.99 7.61
N ARG A 69 -3.61 -7.55 6.78
CA ARG A 69 -3.24 -6.14 6.69
C ARG A 69 -4.34 -5.32 6.02
N LEU A 70 -4.96 -5.85 4.97
CA LEU A 70 -6.11 -5.23 4.33
C LEU A 70 -7.27 -5.11 5.33
N ALA A 71 -7.62 -6.20 6.02
CA ALA A 71 -8.71 -6.21 7.01
C ALA A 71 -8.49 -5.18 8.12
N ARG A 72 -7.27 -5.09 8.64
CA ARG A 72 -6.91 -4.10 9.65
C ARG A 72 -7.02 -2.67 9.12
N ARG A 73 -6.50 -2.38 7.93
CA ARG A 73 -6.57 -1.04 7.34
C ARG A 73 -7.99 -0.62 7.01
N THR A 74 -8.83 -1.56 6.58
CA THR A 74 -10.25 -1.30 6.34
C THR A 74 -10.98 -1.03 7.65
N ALA A 75 -10.62 -1.71 8.75
CA ALA A 75 -11.18 -1.41 10.07
C ALA A 75 -10.77 -0.01 10.55
N GLU A 76 -9.48 0.35 10.42
CA GLU A 76 -8.97 1.69 10.75
C GLU A 76 -9.69 2.78 9.93
N TRP A 77 -9.91 2.56 8.62
CA TRP A 77 -10.68 3.49 7.77
C TRP A 77 -12.15 3.57 8.19
N CYS A 78 -12.77 2.46 8.58
CA CYS A 78 -14.14 2.47 9.10
C CYS A 78 -14.27 3.18 10.45
N GLU A 79 -13.24 3.15 11.29
CA GLU A 79 -13.19 3.86 12.57
C GLU A 79 -12.96 5.37 12.39
N ASP A 80 -12.11 5.76 11.43
CA ASP A 80 -11.80 7.16 11.12
C ASP A 80 -12.87 7.83 10.23
N GLY A 81 -13.60 7.06 9.43
CA GLY A 81 -14.67 7.53 8.57
C GLY A 81 -15.94 7.83 9.35
N ILE A 82 -16.35 9.10 9.42
CA ILE A 82 -17.70 9.50 9.83
C ILE A 82 -18.68 8.80 8.89
N GLN A 83 -19.32 7.73 9.34
CA GLN A 83 -20.34 7.01 8.55
C GLN A 83 -21.40 8.02 8.09
N PRO A 84 -21.54 8.30 6.78
CA PRO A 84 -22.79 8.87 6.32
C PRO A 84 -23.83 7.79 6.54
N VAL A 85 -24.66 7.95 7.57
CA VAL A 85 -25.85 7.14 7.75
C VAL A 85 -26.61 7.23 6.44
N GLU A 86 -26.69 6.11 5.72
CA GLU A 86 -27.49 5.98 4.52
C GLU A 86 -28.96 6.12 4.96
N VAL A 87 -29.47 7.36 4.92
CA VAL A 87 -30.91 7.60 5.04
C VAL A 87 -31.52 7.01 3.78
N THR A 88 -32.08 5.81 3.89
CA THR A 88 -32.93 5.23 2.87
C THR A 88 -34.16 6.13 2.69
N VAL A 89 -34.04 7.19 1.91
CA VAL A 89 -35.19 7.96 1.46
C VAL A 89 -35.90 7.05 0.46
N HIS A 90 -36.95 6.37 0.91
CA HIS A 90 -37.90 5.74 0.01
C HIS A 90 -38.45 6.84 -0.90
N ALA A 91 -37.89 6.95 -2.10
CA ALA A 91 -38.38 7.84 -3.14
C ALA A 91 -39.78 7.37 -3.53
N ARG A 92 -40.79 7.93 -2.86
CA ARG A 92 -42.18 7.84 -3.28
C ARG A 92 -42.26 8.41 -4.69
N ALA A 93 -42.56 7.54 -5.65
CA ALA A 93 -42.69 7.91 -7.05
C ALA A 93 -43.67 9.10 -7.18
N LEU A 94 -43.14 10.25 -7.61
CA LEU A 94 -43.92 11.39 -8.08
C LEU A 94 -43.70 11.50 -9.59
N PRO A 95 -44.75 11.42 -10.41
CA PRO A 95 -44.61 11.62 -11.85
C PRO A 95 -44.62 13.12 -12.13
N SER A 96 -43.59 13.66 -12.79
CA SER A 96 -43.70 14.73 -13.81
C SER A 96 -42.34 15.21 -14.35
N ALA A 97 -42.09 14.83 -15.61
CA ALA A 97 -41.73 15.69 -16.75
C ALA A 97 -40.80 16.94 -16.59
N THR A 98 -39.73 16.94 -17.41
CA THR A 98 -39.34 17.97 -18.41
C THR A 98 -37.92 18.58 -18.29
N ARG A 99 -37.11 18.31 -19.34
CA ARG A 99 -35.99 19.08 -19.95
C ARG A 99 -34.68 19.34 -19.17
N GLY A 100 -33.65 18.60 -19.58
CA GLY A 100 -32.23 19.00 -19.56
C GLY A 100 -31.53 18.51 -20.84
N ARG A 101 -30.93 19.42 -21.59
CA ARG A 101 -30.31 19.26 -22.92
C ARG A 101 -29.11 18.27 -22.89
N PRO A 102 -28.97 17.29 -23.80
CA PRO A 102 -27.79 16.44 -23.84
C PRO A 102 -26.60 17.21 -24.44
N ALA A 103 -25.47 17.23 -23.73
CA ALA A 103 -24.19 17.70 -24.27
C ALA A 103 -23.78 16.81 -25.45
N ALA A 104 -23.33 17.42 -26.54
CA ALA A 104 -22.86 16.70 -27.72
C ALA A 104 -21.61 15.89 -27.36
N VAL A 105 -21.78 14.58 -27.16
CA VAL A 105 -20.70 13.62 -26.93
C VAL A 105 -19.84 13.54 -28.19
N SER A 106 -18.61 14.05 -28.10
CA SER A 106 -17.61 14.04 -29.17
C SER A 106 -17.34 12.61 -29.66
N VAL A 107 -17.14 12.46 -30.98
CA VAL A 107 -16.81 11.18 -31.64
C VAL A 107 -15.59 10.51 -30.99
N ALA A 108 -14.66 11.28 -30.42
CA ALA A 108 -13.51 10.75 -29.69
C ALA A 108 -13.89 9.92 -28.44
N GLN A 109 -14.95 10.31 -27.72
CA GLN A 109 -15.47 9.55 -26.57
C GLN A 109 -16.17 8.25 -26.99
N ARG A 110 -16.75 8.20 -28.20
CA ARG A 110 -17.38 6.96 -28.72
C ARG A 110 -16.36 5.95 -29.23
N LEU A 111 -15.14 6.38 -29.57
CA LEU A 111 -14.05 5.51 -30.03
C LEU A 111 -13.12 5.04 -28.90
N THR A 112 -13.24 5.61 -27.70
CA THR A 112 -12.44 5.20 -26.53
C THR A 112 -12.56 3.71 -26.16
N PRO A 113 -13.72 3.03 -26.27
CA PRO A 113 -13.81 1.60 -25.95
C PRO A 113 -13.22 0.67 -27.02
N LEU A 114 -12.79 1.19 -28.17
CA LEU A 114 -12.19 0.40 -29.26
C LEU A 114 -10.65 0.39 -29.23
N LEU A 115 -10.03 1.14 -28.32
CA LEU A 115 -8.60 1.08 -28.10
C LEU A 115 -8.28 -0.15 -27.23
N PRO A 116 -7.52 -1.14 -27.73
CA PRO A 116 -7.10 -2.28 -26.92
C PRO A 116 -6.16 -1.79 -25.82
N THR A 117 -6.68 -1.67 -24.59
CA THR A 117 -5.96 -1.17 -23.40
C THR A 117 -5.05 -2.21 -22.75
N THR A 118 -4.84 -3.37 -23.39
CA THR A 118 -4.21 -4.55 -22.78
C THR A 118 -2.72 -4.41 -22.46
N VAL A 119 -2.04 -3.38 -22.98
CA VAL A 119 -0.60 -3.17 -22.72
C VAL A 119 -0.34 -2.23 -21.52
N ARG A 120 -1.28 -1.35 -21.17
CA ARG A 120 -1.12 -0.38 -20.07
C ARG A 120 -1.39 -0.96 -18.68
N GLU A 121 -2.22 -1.99 -18.57
CA GLU A 121 -2.56 -2.57 -17.26
C GLU A 121 -1.35 -3.28 -16.64
N ASN A 122 -0.58 -4.05 -17.43
CA ASN A 122 0.54 -4.82 -16.92
C ASN A 122 1.76 -3.95 -16.59
N THR A 123 1.98 -2.87 -17.35
CA THR A 123 3.04 -1.88 -17.05
C THR A 123 2.69 -1.03 -15.82
N GLY A 124 1.41 -0.73 -15.60
CA GLY A 124 0.94 -0.09 -14.36
C GLY A 124 1.16 -0.95 -13.13
N VAL A 125 0.92 -2.27 -13.23
CA VAL A 125 1.16 -3.22 -12.13
C VAL A 125 2.64 -3.24 -11.72
N VAL A 126 3.55 -3.31 -12.69
CA VAL A 126 5.00 -3.30 -12.43
C VAL A 126 5.45 -1.97 -11.84
N ALA A 127 5.00 -0.85 -12.42
CA ALA A 127 5.33 0.48 -11.91
C ALA A 127 4.83 0.70 -10.47
N GLU A 128 3.63 0.25 -10.14
CA GLU A 128 3.11 0.36 -8.77
C GLU A 128 3.83 -0.55 -7.79
N ALA A 129 4.22 -1.76 -8.21
CA ALA A 129 5.03 -2.65 -7.40
C ALA A 129 6.42 -2.04 -7.12
N GLU A 130 7.04 -1.43 -8.13
CA GLU A 130 8.32 -0.73 -7.99
C GLU A 130 8.19 0.50 -7.08
N ILE A 131 7.17 1.35 -7.27
CA ILE A 131 6.94 2.53 -6.44
C ILE A 131 6.71 2.12 -4.99
N ALA A 132 5.87 1.11 -4.75
CA ALA A 132 5.63 0.56 -3.42
C ALA A 132 6.93 -0.02 -2.80
N TRP A 133 7.73 -0.73 -3.59
CA TRP A 133 9.02 -1.29 -3.16
C TRP A 133 10.01 -0.19 -2.77
N VAL A 134 10.15 0.85 -3.58
CA VAL A 134 11.03 1.99 -3.32
C VAL A 134 10.60 2.74 -2.06
N HIS A 135 9.30 2.99 -1.90
CA HIS A 135 8.78 3.66 -0.69
C HIS A 135 9.01 2.84 0.58
N ALA A 136 8.78 1.52 0.52
CA ALA A 136 9.01 0.62 1.64
C ALA A 136 10.50 0.52 1.99
N TYR A 137 11.36 0.39 0.99
CA TYR A 137 12.81 0.31 1.14
C TYR A 137 13.38 1.60 1.75
N ARG A 138 12.90 2.76 1.29
CA ARG A 138 13.32 4.06 1.83
C ARG A 138 12.94 4.22 3.30
N ARG A 139 11.76 3.75 3.71
CA ARG A 139 11.33 3.75 5.12
C ARG A 139 12.15 2.77 5.96
N HIS A 140 12.44 1.59 5.43
CA HIS A 140 13.27 0.59 6.12
C HIS A 140 14.70 1.08 6.33
N LEU A 141 15.32 1.67 5.30
CA LEU A 141 16.63 2.30 5.38
C LEU A 141 16.66 3.40 6.44
N TRP A 142 15.63 4.25 6.51
CA TRP A 142 15.56 5.31 7.52
C TRP A 142 15.61 4.78 8.95
N HIS A 143 14.87 3.71 9.26
CA HIS A 143 14.91 3.12 10.59
C HIS A 143 16.23 2.39 10.88
N HIS A 144 16.83 1.76 9.88
CA HIS A 144 18.14 1.13 10.03
C HIS A 144 19.23 2.17 10.30
N TYR A 145 19.30 3.23 9.49
CA TYR A 145 20.23 4.34 9.69
C TYR A 145 19.99 5.04 11.02
N ALA A 146 18.73 5.30 11.40
CA ALA A 146 18.42 5.91 12.69
C ALA A 146 18.94 5.07 13.86
N ARG A 147 18.78 3.74 13.81
CA ARG A 147 19.31 2.83 14.85
C ARG A 147 20.83 2.79 14.88
N VAL A 148 21.49 2.74 13.71
CA VAL A 148 22.95 2.75 13.61
C VAL A 148 23.52 4.07 14.12
N CYS A 149 22.93 5.21 13.74
CA CYS A 149 23.32 6.52 14.24
C CYS A 149 23.10 6.63 15.76
N ALA A 150 21.94 6.22 16.27
CA ALA A 150 21.67 6.23 17.72
C ALA A 150 22.66 5.35 18.49
N GLY A 151 22.95 4.14 18.00
CA GLY A 151 23.95 3.25 18.57
C GLY A 151 25.36 3.86 18.54
N GLY A 152 25.74 4.50 17.44
CA GLY A 152 27.01 5.22 17.32
C GLY A 152 27.13 6.37 18.32
N ILE A 153 26.08 7.19 18.46
CA ILE A 153 26.04 8.29 19.43
C ILE A 153 26.15 7.76 20.86
N LEU A 154 25.41 6.70 21.21
CA LEU A 154 25.49 6.09 22.53
C LEU A 154 26.88 5.49 22.82
N LEU A 155 27.50 4.88 21.81
CA LEU A 155 28.83 4.29 21.96
C LEU A 155 29.90 5.37 22.16
N VAL A 156 29.88 6.43 21.34
CA VAL A 156 30.80 7.57 21.49
C VAL A 156 30.57 8.30 22.81
N GLY A 157 29.31 8.60 23.14
CA GLY A 157 28.94 9.26 24.40
C GLY A 157 29.31 8.43 25.63
N GLY A 158 29.10 7.12 25.58
CA GLY A 158 29.52 6.18 26.62
C GLY A 158 31.04 6.14 26.77
N LEU A 159 31.79 6.14 25.67
CA LEU A 159 33.26 6.15 25.70
C LEU A 159 33.80 7.44 26.32
N VAL A 160 33.24 8.61 25.95
CA VAL A 160 33.59 9.90 26.55
C VAL A 160 33.27 9.91 28.05
N HIS A 161 32.12 9.38 28.45
CA HIS A 161 31.73 9.28 29.85
C HIS A 161 32.72 8.41 30.66
N VAL A 162 33.09 7.25 30.13
CA VAL A 162 34.07 6.35 30.76
C VAL A 162 35.45 7.01 30.87
N MET A 163 35.92 7.69 29.82
CA MET A 163 37.20 8.40 29.86
C MET A 163 37.17 9.56 30.87
N SER A 164 36.07 10.30 30.96
CA SER A 164 35.90 11.38 31.94
C SER A 164 35.94 10.87 33.38
N GLN A 165 35.35 9.70 33.66
CA GLN A 165 35.39 9.06 34.98
C GLN A 165 36.82 8.60 35.32
N ALA A 166 37.53 8.03 34.35
CA ALA A 166 38.90 7.59 34.52
C ALA A 166 39.88 8.76 34.75
N SER A 167 39.67 9.91 34.10
CA SER A 167 40.51 11.10 34.26
C SER A 167 40.22 11.92 35.53
N GLY A 168 39.02 11.82 36.11
CA GLY A 168 38.62 12.58 37.30
C GLY A 168 38.91 11.89 38.65
N ALA A 169 39.37 10.64 38.63
CA ALA A 169 39.62 9.84 39.84
C ALA A 169 41.07 9.95 40.38
N GLY A 170 41.81 10.99 40.02
CA GLY A 170 43.22 11.21 40.40
C GLY A 170 43.42 12.40 41.33
#